data_AF-A0A2D3C9C0-F1
#
_entry.id   AF-A0A2D3C9C0-F1
#
_cell.length_a   1.000
_cell.length_b   1.000
_cell.length_c   1.000
_cell.angle_alpha   90.00
_cell.angle_beta   90.00
_cell.angle_gamma   90.00
#
_symmetry.space_group_name_H-M   'P 1'
#
loop_
_entity.id
_entity.type
_entity.pdbx_description
1 polymer ?
#
loop_
_entity_poly.entity_id
_entity_poly.type
_entity_poly.pdbx_seq_one_letter_code
_entity_poly.pdbx_strand_id
1 'polypeptide(L)'
;MVTLASSVPLFEKAAIWGSCKTENLGAEKVVMNVVSNCNIRYVLLCGGESRGHLAGQTLKALYENGIDEDGRILGSEGAIPFIENLEIETIQRFRQQVELIDRTGLTDIDEIYSIVDNYHDSEKPFEASPISFRKAVRKYKPPESISADILISEKVVMDAFSGLIYEIA
;
A
#
# COMPACT_ATOMS: atom_id res chain seq x y z
N MET A 1 6.19 -2.83 -9.47
CA MET A 1 6.97 -1.57 -9.49
C MET A 1 6.23 -0.51 -8.68
N VAL A 2 6.92 0.17 -7.77
CA VAL A 2 6.38 1.24 -6.94
C VAL A 2 7.07 2.54 -7.33
N THR A 3 6.32 3.51 -7.87
CA THR A 3 6.86 4.75 -8.47
C THR A 3 6.91 5.93 -7.52
N LEU A 4 6.64 5.68 -6.23
CA LEU A 4 6.65 6.67 -5.16
C LEU A 4 5.82 7.92 -5.49
N ALA A 5 6.42 9.11 -5.43
CA ALA A 5 5.75 10.37 -5.76
C ALA A 5 5.73 10.69 -7.27
N SER A 6 6.45 9.92 -8.10
CA SER A 6 6.55 10.13 -9.54
C SER A 6 5.42 9.47 -10.33
N SER A 7 5.14 10.04 -11.50
CA SER A 7 4.36 9.41 -12.56
C SER A 7 5.31 8.77 -13.56
N VAL A 8 5.21 7.45 -13.75
CA VAL A 8 5.94 6.69 -14.77
C VAL A 8 4.89 6.08 -15.70
N PRO A 9 5.06 6.13 -17.03
CA PRO A 9 4.11 5.52 -17.96
C PRO A 9 3.94 4.02 -17.70
N LEU A 10 2.77 3.50 -18.09
CA LEU A 10 2.46 2.08 -18.02
C LEU A 10 3.55 1.26 -18.72
N PHE A 11 3.95 0.16 -18.09
CA PHE A 11 4.90 -0.78 -18.66
C PHE A 11 4.34 -2.20 -18.57
N GLU A 12 4.05 -2.81 -19.71
CA GLU A 12 3.29 -4.07 -19.81
C GLU A 12 4.01 -5.27 -19.20
N LYS A 13 5.35 -5.21 -19.09
CA LYS A 13 6.17 -6.25 -18.47
C LYS A 13 6.17 -6.18 -16.94
N ALA A 14 5.65 -5.12 -16.33
CA ALA A 14 5.46 -5.08 -14.89
C ALA A 14 4.12 -5.72 -14.52
N ALA A 15 4.13 -6.78 -13.69
CA ALA A 15 2.91 -7.45 -13.23
C ALA A 15 1.91 -6.51 -12.51
N ILE A 16 2.44 -5.54 -11.78
CA ILE A 16 1.68 -4.45 -11.15
C ILE A 16 2.56 -3.21 -11.06
N TRP A 17 1.95 -2.04 -11.27
CA TRP A 17 2.61 -0.75 -11.26
C TRP A 17 1.72 0.31 -10.62
N GLY A 18 2.33 1.25 -9.88
CA GLY A 18 1.63 2.42 -9.38
C GLY A 18 2.44 3.23 -8.37
N SER A 19 1.92 4.39 -8.02
CA SER A 19 2.49 5.28 -7.00
C SER A 19 2.18 4.79 -5.59
N CYS A 20 3.13 4.95 -4.66
CA CYS A 20 2.91 4.80 -3.22
C CYS A 20 3.47 6.02 -2.50
N LYS A 21 2.60 6.82 -1.88
CA LYS A 21 2.98 8.12 -1.29
C LYS A 21 2.97 8.14 0.23
N THR A 22 2.31 7.18 0.85
CA THR A 22 2.11 7.10 2.31
C THR A 22 2.82 5.87 2.87
N GLU A 23 3.49 6.07 3.99
CA GLU A 23 4.30 5.13 4.75
C GLU A 23 3.51 4.04 5.49
N ASN A 24 2.18 4.17 5.57
CA ASN A 24 1.27 3.26 6.26
C ASN A 24 0.35 2.49 5.28
N LEU A 25 -0.88 2.95 5.04
CA LEU A 25 -1.88 2.31 4.18
C LEU A 25 -1.37 2.04 2.76
N GLY A 26 -0.49 2.91 2.26
CA GLY A 26 0.20 2.71 0.98
C GLY A 26 1.13 1.50 1.01
N ALA A 27 1.98 1.41 2.05
CA ALA A 27 2.85 0.27 2.26
C ALA A 27 2.06 -1.03 2.48
N GLU A 28 0.97 -0.99 3.25
CA GLU A 28 0.08 -2.14 3.44
C GLU A 28 -0.46 -2.66 2.12
N LYS A 29 -0.97 -1.78 1.25
CA LYS A 29 -1.49 -2.16 -0.07
C LYS A 29 -0.42 -2.75 -0.98
N VAL A 30 0.82 -2.25 -0.90
CA VAL A 30 1.95 -2.84 -1.64
C VAL A 30 2.18 -4.27 -1.16
N VAL A 31 2.31 -4.47 0.15
CA VAL A 31 2.52 -5.81 0.74
C VAL A 31 1.39 -6.76 0.36
N MET A 32 0.13 -6.36 0.58
CA MET A 32 -1.06 -7.18 0.29
C MET A 32 -1.08 -7.67 -1.16
N ASN A 33 -0.90 -6.75 -2.11
CA ASN A 33 -0.96 -7.10 -3.54
C ASN A 33 0.20 -8.02 -3.93
N VAL A 34 1.39 -7.83 -3.37
CA VAL A 34 2.55 -8.69 -3.62
C VAL A 34 2.29 -10.12 -3.12
N VAL A 35 1.92 -10.29 -1.85
CA VAL A 35 1.75 -11.64 -1.26
C VAL A 35 0.50 -12.38 -1.78
N SER A 36 -0.43 -11.66 -2.42
CA SER A 36 -1.59 -12.23 -3.11
C SER A 36 -1.27 -12.82 -4.49
N ASN A 37 -0.04 -12.65 -4.99
CA ASN A 37 0.40 -13.22 -6.26
C ASN A 37 1.82 -13.80 -6.13
N CYS A 38 1.92 -15.13 -6.03
CA CYS A 38 3.20 -15.82 -5.86
C CYS A 38 4.16 -15.67 -7.04
N ASN A 39 3.70 -15.21 -8.20
CA ASN A 39 4.58 -14.92 -9.34
C ASN A 39 5.37 -13.62 -9.16
N ILE A 40 4.96 -12.74 -8.24
CA ILE A 40 5.71 -11.51 -7.94
C ILE A 40 6.87 -11.88 -7.01
N ARG A 41 8.08 -11.85 -7.57
CA ARG A 41 9.35 -12.16 -6.90
C ARG A 41 10.26 -10.95 -6.68
N TYR A 42 9.88 -9.79 -7.22
CA TYR A 42 10.65 -8.56 -7.14
C TYR A 42 9.75 -7.35 -6.90
N VAL A 43 10.25 -6.42 -6.11
CA VAL A 43 9.64 -5.09 -5.93
C VAL A 43 10.69 -4.03 -6.21
N LEU A 44 10.55 -3.36 -7.35
CA LEU A 44 11.35 -2.18 -7.69
C LEU A 44 10.75 -0.93 -7.05
N LEU A 45 11.52 -0.23 -6.22
CA LEU A 45 11.25 1.14 -5.79
C LEU A 45 11.95 2.11 -6.75
N CYS A 46 11.20 3.00 -7.37
CA CYS A 46 11.73 4.04 -8.26
C CYS A 46 10.89 5.32 -8.15
N GLY A 47 11.32 6.38 -8.83
CA GLY A 47 10.69 7.68 -8.75
C GLY A 47 11.14 8.50 -7.54
N GLY A 48 10.68 9.75 -7.47
CA GLY A 48 11.01 10.67 -6.39
C GLY A 48 10.36 10.25 -5.07
N GLU A 49 11.11 10.39 -3.98
CA GLU A 49 10.62 10.08 -2.65
C GLU A 49 9.47 11.02 -2.22
N SER A 50 8.52 10.50 -1.45
CA SER A 50 7.43 11.28 -0.88
C SER A 50 7.94 12.15 0.27
N ARG A 51 7.82 13.47 0.16
CA ARG A 51 8.25 14.40 1.22
C ARG A 51 7.42 14.20 2.49
N GLY A 52 8.09 14.12 3.63
CA GLY A 52 7.47 13.92 4.94
C GLY A 52 7.08 12.47 5.22
N HIS A 53 6.40 11.82 4.29
CA HIS A 53 6.00 10.41 4.44
C HIS A 53 7.18 9.45 4.30
N LEU A 54 8.13 9.71 3.38
CA LEU A 54 9.27 8.83 3.11
C LEU A 54 8.85 7.39 2.81
N ALA A 55 7.91 7.23 1.86
CA ALA A 55 7.28 5.95 1.57
C ALA A 55 8.26 4.90 1.02
N GLY A 56 9.25 5.30 0.21
CA GLY A 56 10.28 4.40 -0.30
C GLY A 56 11.19 3.89 0.81
N GLN A 57 11.73 4.81 1.61
CA GLN A 57 12.52 4.50 2.80
C GLN A 57 11.74 3.59 3.77
N THR A 58 10.45 3.86 3.97
CA THR A 58 9.61 3.05 4.85
C THR A 58 9.38 1.63 4.30
N LEU A 59 9.11 1.48 3.00
CA LEU A 59 8.98 0.16 2.38
C LEU A 59 10.27 -0.65 2.48
N LYS A 60 11.43 0.01 2.34
CA LYS A 60 12.74 -0.60 2.56
C LYS A 60 12.92 -1.05 4.01
N ALA A 61 12.64 -0.18 4.97
CA ALA A 61 12.72 -0.51 6.39
C ALA A 61 11.78 -1.68 6.76
N LEU A 62 10.55 -1.70 6.23
CA LEU A 62 9.60 -2.80 6.42
C LEU A 62 10.13 -4.12 5.85
N TYR A 63 10.77 -4.08 4.69
CA TYR A 63 11.41 -5.25 4.07
C TYR A 63 12.60 -5.76 4.90
N GLU A 64 13.49 -4.87 5.32
CA GLU A 64 14.72 -5.24 6.03
C GLU A 64 14.45 -5.67 7.47
N ASN A 65 13.60 -4.95 8.19
CA ASN A 65 13.49 -5.04 9.64
C ASN A 65 12.12 -5.55 10.13
N GLY A 66 11.07 -5.45 9.31
CA GLY A 66 9.71 -5.80 9.72
C GLY A 66 9.07 -4.75 10.65
N ILE A 67 8.20 -5.22 11.53
CA ILE A 67 7.44 -4.42 12.49
C ILE A 67 7.69 -4.90 13.93
N ASP A 68 7.50 -4.02 14.91
CA ASP A 68 7.46 -4.39 16.34
C ASP A 68 6.07 -4.87 16.79
N GLU A 69 5.92 -5.08 18.10
CA GLU A 69 4.68 -5.57 18.72
C GLU A 69 3.50 -4.59 18.62
N ASP A 70 3.78 -3.29 18.48
CA ASP A 70 2.78 -2.24 18.30
C ASP A 70 2.51 -1.95 16.81
N GLY A 71 3.09 -2.74 15.90
CA GLY A 71 2.95 -2.57 14.45
C GLY A 71 3.80 -1.45 13.86
N ARG A 72 4.73 -0.86 14.62
CA ARG A 72 5.63 0.18 14.12
C ARG A 72 6.69 -0.45 13.21
N ILE A 73 6.92 0.19 12.07
CA ILE A 73 7.95 -0.24 11.11
C ILE A 73 9.33 0.13 11.65
N LEU A 74 10.14 -0.88 11.92
CA LEU A 74 11.46 -0.71 12.53
C LEU A 74 12.44 -0.06 11.55
N GLY A 75 13.04 1.05 11.95
CA GLY A 75 13.99 1.82 11.14
C GLY A 75 13.35 2.74 10.10
N SER A 76 12.01 2.88 10.08
CA SER A 76 11.35 3.89 9.24
C SER A 76 11.50 5.29 9.86
N GLU A 77 11.81 6.27 9.00
CA GLU A 77 11.86 7.70 9.31
C GLU A 77 10.57 8.43 8.90
N GLY A 78 9.57 7.69 8.40
CA GLY A 78 8.26 8.25 8.03
C GLY A 78 7.55 8.85 9.24
N ALA A 79 6.62 9.78 8.98
CA ALA A 79 5.94 10.52 10.03
C ALA A 79 5.05 9.61 10.92
N ILE A 80 4.31 8.67 10.31
CA ILE A 80 3.39 7.75 10.99
C ILE A 80 3.59 6.31 10.44
N PRO A 81 4.73 5.67 10.74
CA PRO A 81 5.12 4.43 10.09
C PRO A 81 4.58 3.21 10.85
N PHE A 82 3.26 3.03 10.82
CA PHE A 82 2.56 1.93 11.48
C PHE A 82 1.78 1.09 10.47
N ILE A 83 1.81 -0.22 10.69
CA ILE A 83 0.99 -1.22 9.99
C ILE A 83 -0.07 -1.69 10.99
N GLU A 84 -1.34 -1.42 10.69
CA GLU A 84 -2.46 -1.72 11.58
C GLU A 84 -3.35 -2.84 11.03
N ASN A 85 -3.31 -3.08 9.72
CA ASN A 85 -4.24 -3.97 9.04
C ASN A 85 -3.63 -5.29 8.55
N LEU A 86 -2.34 -5.54 8.84
CA LEU A 86 -1.64 -6.76 8.42
C LEU A 86 -1.01 -7.46 9.61
N GLU A 87 -1.22 -8.78 9.66
CA GLU A 87 -0.57 -9.67 10.61
C GLU A 87 0.93 -9.77 10.35
N ILE A 88 1.73 -10.01 11.40
CA ILE A 88 3.19 -10.11 11.31
C ILE A 88 3.66 -11.21 10.35
N GLU A 89 2.92 -12.32 10.25
CA GLU A 89 3.21 -13.42 9.31
C GLU A 89 3.05 -12.97 7.85
N THR A 90 2.14 -12.01 7.59
CA THR A 90 1.98 -11.43 6.24
C THR A 90 3.20 -10.59 5.86
N ILE A 91 3.74 -9.83 6.82
CA ILE A 91 4.98 -9.07 6.63
C ILE A 91 6.16 -10.00 6.42
N GLN A 92 6.28 -11.06 7.22
CA GLN A 92 7.33 -12.07 7.04
C GLN A 92 7.23 -12.77 5.68
N ARG A 93 6.01 -13.12 5.25
CA ARG A 93 5.76 -13.68 3.92
C ARG A 93 6.25 -12.73 2.82
N PHE A 94 5.94 -11.45 2.93
CA PHE A 94 6.42 -10.45 1.97
C PHE A 94 7.95 -10.43 1.90
N ARG A 95 8.62 -10.36 3.05
CA ARG A 95 10.09 -10.34 3.15
C ARG A 95 10.76 -11.58 2.57
N GLN A 96 10.12 -12.74 2.67
CA GLN A 96 10.63 -14.00 2.09
C GLN A 96 10.29 -14.15 0.60
N GLN A 97 9.17 -13.59 0.16
CA GLN A 97 8.65 -13.82 -1.18
C GLN A 97 9.42 -13.03 -2.26
N VAL A 98 9.81 -11.79 -1.95
CA VAL A 98 10.41 -10.88 -2.93
C VAL A 98 11.81 -10.44 -2.56
N GLU A 99 12.59 -10.09 -3.57
CA GLU A 99 13.75 -9.21 -3.42
C GLU A 99 13.32 -7.75 -3.66
N LEU A 100 13.72 -6.85 -2.76
CA LEU A 100 13.48 -5.42 -2.90
C LEU A 100 14.64 -4.75 -3.63
N ILE A 101 14.36 -4.19 -4.81
CA ILE A 101 15.33 -3.45 -5.62
C ILE A 101 15.11 -1.96 -5.37
N ASP A 102 15.96 -1.35 -4.54
CA ASP A 102 15.85 0.07 -4.19
C ASP A 102 16.61 0.94 -5.20
N ARG A 103 15.85 1.67 -6.02
CA ARG A 103 16.34 2.72 -6.94
C ARG A 103 15.57 4.01 -6.69
N THR A 104 15.23 4.30 -5.44
CA THR A 104 14.57 5.55 -5.04
C THR A 104 15.34 6.75 -5.58
N GLY A 105 14.61 7.69 -6.19
CA GLY A 105 15.16 8.85 -6.89
C GLY A 105 15.40 8.64 -8.39
N LEU A 106 15.44 7.40 -8.89
CA LEU A 106 15.56 7.13 -10.33
C LEU A 106 14.27 7.50 -11.07
N THR A 107 14.36 8.42 -12.02
CA THR A 107 13.21 8.87 -12.85
C THR A 107 13.43 8.66 -14.35
N ASP A 108 14.60 8.18 -14.77
CA ASP A 108 14.87 7.87 -16.17
C ASP A 108 14.09 6.62 -16.59
N ILE A 109 13.22 6.77 -17.59
CA ILE A 109 12.27 5.73 -17.98
C ILE A 109 12.97 4.54 -18.64
N ASP A 110 13.94 4.82 -19.52
CA ASP A 110 14.67 3.78 -20.25
C ASP A 110 15.49 2.93 -19.28
N GLU A 111 16.12 3.55 -18.28
CA GLU A 111 16.83 2.84 -17.22
C GLU A 111 15.87 2.02 -16.34
N ILE A 112 14.72 2.57 -15.95
CA ILE A 112 13.69 1.83 -15.19
C ILE A 112 13.23 0.59 -15.97
N TYR A 113 12.96 0.73 -17.27
CA TYR A 113 12.51 -0.38 -18.12
C TYR A 113 13.60 -1.44 -18.29
N SER A 114 14.85 -1.02 -18.47
CA SER A 114 16.00 -1.92 -18.51
C SER A 114 16.14 -2.76 -17.24
N ILE A 115 15.92 -2.14 -16.06
CA ILE A 115 15.93 -2.87 -14.79
C ILE A 115 14.80 -3.90 -14.77
N VAL A 116 13.56 -3.52 -15.11
CA VAL A 116 12.45 -4.47 -15.13
C VAL A 116 12.72 -5.63 -16.09
N ASP A 117 13.30 -5.36 -17.26
CA ASP A 117 13.66 -6.40 -18.23
C ASP A 117 14.70 -7.40 -17.70
N ASN A 118 15.65 -6.95 -16.88
CA ASN A 118 16.66 -7.83 -16.28
C ASN A 118 16.08 -8.83 -15.26
N TYR A 119 14.93 -8.53 -14.67
CA TYR A 119 14.27 -9.35 -13.65
C TYR A 119 12.97 -10.01 -14.15
N HIS A 120 12.55 -9.74 -15.38
CA HIS A 120 11.36 -10.33 -15.96
C HIS A 120 11.56 -11.83 -16.18
N ASP A 121 10.67 -12.65 -15.63
CA ASP A 121 10.70 -14.12 -15.70
C ASP A 121 12.01 -14.78 -15.21
N SER A 122 12.80 -14.10 -14.37
CA SER A 122 14.09 -14.62 -13.88
C SER A 122 13.94 -15.68 -12.79
N GLU A 123 12.79 -15.72 -12.12
CA GLU A 123 12.52 -16.57 -10.95
C GLU A 123 11.23 -17.36 -11.09
N LYS A 124 11.19 -18.55 -10.49
CA LYS A 124 9.96 -19.34 -10.39
C LYS A 124 8.98 -18.69 -9.41
N PRO A 125 7.67 -19.03 -9.45
CA PRO A 125 6.73 -18.55 -8.44
C PRO A 125 7.16 -19.01 -7.04
N PHE A 126 6.86 -18.19 -6.03
CA PHE A 126 7.15 -18.53 -4.64
C PHE A 126 6.37 -19.76 -4.19
N GLU A 127 7.04 -20.69 -3.52
CA GLU A 127 6.53 -22.02 -3.18
C GLU A 127 5.54 -22.01 -1.99
N ALA A 128 4.41 -21.32 -2.15
CA ALA A 128 3.31 -21.35 -1.21
C ALA A 128 2.02 -20.89 -1.88
N SER A 129 0.88 -21.08 -1.21
CA SER A 129 -0.40 -20.55 -1.70
C SER A 129 -0.43 -19.01 -1.60
N PRO A 130 -1.17 -18.33 -2.50
CA PRO A 130 -1.44 -16.90 -2.38
C PRO A 130 -2.20 -16.55 -1.09
N ILE A 131 -1.88 -15.41 -0.48
CA ILE A 131 -2.66 -14.89 0.65
C ILE A 131 -3.88 -14.15 0.12
N SER A 132 -5.06 -14.52 0.61
CA SER A 132 -6.32 -13.84 0.29
C SER A 132 -6.74 -12.94 1.44
N PHE A 133 -7.05 -11.68 1.13
CA PHE A 133 -7.53 -10.71 2.11
C PHE A 133 -9.04 -10.53 1.96
N ARG A 134 -9.78 -10.56 3.07
CA ARG A 134 -11.20 -10.23 3.08
C ARG A 134 -11.37 -8.91 3.80
N LYS A 135 -11.80 -7.87 3.07
CA LYS A 135 -12.29 -6.67 3.72
C LYS A 135 -13.58 -7.03 4.46
N ALA A 136 -13.63 -6.76 5.77
CA ALA A 136 -14.89 -6.82 6.47
C ALA A 136 -15.87 -5.85 5.80
N VAL A 137 -16.90 -6.39 5.15
CA VAL A 137 -18.01 -5.57 4.65
C VAL A 137 -18.76 -5.09 5.89
N ARG A 138 -18.49 -3.87 6.34
CA ARG A 138 -19.28 -3.24 7.39
C ARG A 138 -20.69 -3.09 6.81
N LYS A 139 -21.63 -3.95 7.22
CA LYS A 139 -23.03 -3.86 6.80
C LYS A 139 -23.51 -2.46 7.18
N TYR A 140 -23.93 -1.68 6.20
CA TYR A 140 -24.60 -0.41 6.45
C TYR A 140 -25.79 -0.70 7.39
N LYS A 141 -25.75 -0.10 8.59
CA LYS A 141 -26.90 -0.04 9.48
C LYS A 141 -27.48 1.36 9.31
N PRO A 142 -28.76 1.52 8.95
CA PRO A 142 -29.39 2.82 8.99
C PRO A 142 -29.30 3.37 10.42
N PRO A 143 -29.10 4.68 10.60
CA PRO A 143 -29.02 5.29 11.92
C PRO A 143 -30.31 5.03 12.72
N GLU A 144 -30.19 4.66 13.99
CA GLU A 144 -31.33 4.39 14.89
C GLU A 144 -32.01 5.68 15.37
N SER A 145 -31.35 6.84 15.22
CA SER A 145 -31.91 8.14 15.60
C SER A 145 -31.41 9.27 14.68
N ILE A 146 -32.18 10.35 14.60
CA ILE A 146 -31.96 11.55 13.77
C ILE A 146 -30.87 12.46 14.36
N SER A 147 -30.11 12.03 15.38
CA SER A 147 -28.93 12.78 15.81
C SER A 147 -27.82 12.60 14.78
N ALA A 148 -27.90 13.33 13.68
CA ALA A 148 -26.82 13.37 12.71
C ALA A 148 -25.61 14.09 13.32
N ASP A 149 -24.42 13.54 13.08
CA ASP A 149 -23.16 14.10 13.57
C ASP A 149 -22.76 15.40 12.84
N ILE A 150 -23.33 15.66 11.64
CA ILE A 150 -23.03 16.84 10.81
C ILE A 150 -24.34 17.51 10.35
N LEU A 151 -24.51 18.77 10.73
CA LEU A 151 -25.64 19.61 10.36
C LEU A 151 -25.23 20.50 9.17
N ILE A 152 -25.88 20.32 8.01
CA ILE A 152 -25.57 21.07 6.78
C ILE A 152 -26.42 22.34 6.71
N SER A 153 -27.70 22.22 7.03
CA SER A 153 -28.63 23.34 7.18
C SER A 153 -29.72 22.98 8.18
N GLU A 154 -30.59 23.93 8.52
CA GLU A 154 -31.69 23.74 9.48
C GLU A 154 -32.56 22.52 9.17
N LYS A 155 -32.67 22.12 7.89
CA LYS A 155 -33.48 20.97 7.44
C LYS A 155 -32.69 19.86 6.78
N VAL A 156 -31.36 19.97 6.68
CA VAL A 156 -30.52 19.01 5.95
C VAL A 156 -29.37 18.58 6.82
N VAL A 157 -29.21 17.26 6.94
CA VAL A 157 -28.14 16.67 7.74
C VAL A 157 -27.38 15.61 6.95
N MET A 158 -26.16 15.33 7.40
CA MET A 158 -25.32 14.28 6.85
C MET A 158 -24.90 13.30 7.95
N ASP A 159 -25.09 12.02 7.67
CA ASP A 159 -24.48 10.96 8.48
C ASP A 159 -22.97 10.93 8.16
N ALA A 160 -22.13 11.22 9.16
CA ALA A 160 -20.68 11.35 8.96
C ALA A 160 -20.02 10.05 8.49
N PHE A 161 -20.63 8.91 8.78
CA PHE A 161 -20.09 7.60 8.43
C PHE A 161 -20.41 7.18 6.99
N SER A 162 -21.67 7.27 6.58
CA SER A 162 -22.12 6.86 5.24
C SER A 162 -22.00 7.97 4.20
N GLY A 163 -21.92 9.22 4.64
CA GLY A 163 -21.92 10.40 3.77
C GLY A 163 -23.26 10.68 3.08
N LEU A 164 -24.33 10.00 3.52
CA LEU A 164 -25.67 10.24 3.01
C LEU A 164 -26.22 11.56 3.55
N ILE A 165 -26.73 12.37 2.62
CA ILE A 165 -27.40 13.64 2.89
C ILE A 165 -28.90 13.40 2.82
N TYR A 166 -29.64 13.82 3.84
CA TYR A 166 -31.09 13.70 3.87
C TYR A 166 -31.74 14.89 4.57
N GLU A 167 -33.00 15.13 4.21
CA GLU A 167 -33.83 16.15 4.85
C GLU A 167 -34.42 15.61 6.16
N ILE A 168 -34.34 16.42 7.21
CA ILE A 168 -35.03 16.17 8.48
C ILE A 168 -36.38 16.90 8.44
N ALA A 169 -37.46 16.12 8.62
CA ALA A 169 -38.85 16.59 8.58
C ALA A 169 -39.26 17.31 9.87
#